data_AF-A0AAP7GXV2-F1
#
_entry.id   AF-A0AAP7GXV2-F1
#
_cell.length_a   1.000
_cell.length_b   1.000
_cell.length_c   1.000
_cell.angle_alpha   90.00
_cell.angle_beta   90.00
_cell.angle_gamma   90.00
#
_symmetry.space_group_name_H-M   'P 1'
#
loop_
_entity.id
_entity.type
_entity.pdbx_description
1 polymer ?
#
loop_
_entity_poly.entity_id
_entity_poly.type
_entity_poly.pdbx_seq_one_letter_code
_entity_poly.pdbx_strand_id
1 'polypeptide(L)'
;MIELNNIKDEVSYQMGVNLNQYKKIEYMLKNLIRVSSKTVQLTKKGEPNIWSNRDNVAKSTLGTLLQQIEKVNKENIEEDTDGDNSDNNDDVRMSFSYDIAIVFLDFDKFKEDFSQIVSQRNYLIHHFYMEDGYTPEEILERLKQEYKLAEDFIQNHLLPTAHNMDGTLKRISQDMESYLLNFGRITASSIFLQIYEQNKRTDDWIALPTILQKIQKEYPSFLKLLKEESCYKGKKATWKNILHEAYPEWEFKEEITKKGGKRVLIKIMPSDIVIT
;
A
#
# COMPACT_ATOMS: atom_id res chain seq x y z
N MET A 1 -32.60 -36.06 35.34
CA MET A 1 -31.59 -35.17 35.95
C MET A 1 -30.21 -35.27 35.27
N ILE A 2 -29.81 -36.43 34.74
CA ILE A 2 -28.51 -36.59 34.04
C ILE A 2 -28.50 -35.91 32.65
N GLU A 3 -29.60 -35.95 31.88
CA GLU A 3 -29.70 -35.28 30.57
C GLU A 3 -29.70 -33.75 30.65
N LEU A 4 -30.29 -33.18 31.71
CA LEU A 4 -30.48 -31.73 31.87
C LEU A 4 -29.18 -30.99 32.24
N ASN A 5 -28.21 -31.70 32.84
CA ASN A 5 -26.87 -31.16 33.07
C ASN A 5 -26.06 -31.15 31.76
N ASN A 6 -26.23 -32.17 30.92
CA ASN A 6 -25.53 -32.27 29.64
C ASN A 6 -25.91 -31.15 28.66
N ILE A 7 -27.20 -30.77 28.61
CA ILE A 7 -27.64 -29.69 27.71
C ILE A 7 -27.19 -28.29 28.14
N LYS A 8 -27.07 -28.03 29.45
CA LYS A 8 -26.55 -26.76 29.97
C LYS A 8 -25.05 -26.59 29.70
N ASP A 9 -24.30 -27.68 29.79
CA ASP A 9 -22.88 -27.70 29.44
C ASP A 9 -22.70 -27.42 27.94
N GLU A 10 -23.54 -28.03 27.09
CA GLU A 10 -23.54 -27.81 25.64
C GLU A 10 -23.91 -26.36 25.26
N VAL A 11 -24.90 -25.76 25.93
CA VAL A 11 -25.23 -24.33 25.78
C VAL A 11 -24.00 -23.47 26.13
N SER A 12 -23.37 -23.72 27.27
CA SER A 12 -22.20 -22.95 27.73
C SER A 12 -21.02 -23.09 26.76
N TYR A 13 -20.79 -24.30 26.25
CA TYR A 13 -19.80 -24.57 25.22
C TYR A 13 -20.08 -23.77 23.94
N GLN A 14 -21.32 -23.84 23.43
CA GLN A 14 -21.70 -23.14 22.21
C GLN A 14 -21.62 -21.61 22.37
N MET A 15 -21.97 -21.06 23.53
CA MET A 15 -21.75 -19.64 23.83
C MET A 15 -20.28 -19.25 23.67
N GLY A 16 -19.36 -20.08 24.21
CA GLY A 16 -17.92 -19.87 24.06
C GLY A 16 -17.46 -19.90 22.61
N VAL A 17 -17.99 -20.84 21.83
CA VAL A 17 -17.73 -20.95 20.37
C VAL A 17 -18.20 -19.69 19.63
N ASN A 18 -19.41 -19.20 19.91
CA ASN A 18 -19.97 -17.99 19.29
C ASN A 18 -19.14 -16.74 19.65
N LEU A 19 -18.76 -16.59 20.93
CA LEU A 19 -17.90 -15.48 21.37
C LEU A 19 -16.56 -15.48 20.62
N ASN A 20 -15.96 -16.64 20.41
CA ASN A 20 -14.73 -16.74 19.64
C ASN A 20 -14.93 -16.35 18.17
N GLN A 21 -16.07 -16.74 17.58
CA GLN A 21 -16.40 -16.37 16.21
C GLN A 21 -16.59 -14.86 16.04
N TYR A 22 -17.28 -14.18 16.97
CA TYR A 22 -17.42 -12.72 16.96
C TYR A 22 -16.07 -12.01 17.14
N LYS A 23 -15.18 -12.53 17.99
CA LYS A 23 -13.81 -12.01 18.13
C LYS A 23 -13.01 -12.16 16.84
N LYS A 24 -13.17 -13.28 16.13
CA LYS A 24 -12.55 -13.51 14.82
C LYS A 24 -13.04 -12.50 13.78
N ILE A 25 -14.35 -12.24 13.72
CA ILE A 25 -14.93 -11.20 12.84
C ILE A 25 -14.33 -9.83 13.17
N GLU A 26 -14.32 -9.44 14.44
CA GLU A 26 -13.76 -8.16 14.89
C GLU A 26 -12.28 -8.02 14.47
N TYR A 27 -11.49 -9.08 14.71
CA TYR A 27 -10.08 -9.13 14.34
C TYR A 27 -9.86 -8.98 12.83
N MET A 28 -10.64 -9.70 12.02
CA MET A 28 -10.53 -9.62 10.55
C MET A 28 -10.85 -8.21 10.05
N LEU A 29 -11.93 -7.60 10.53
CA LEU A 29 -12.30 -6.22 10.16
C LEU A 29 -11.25 -5.19 10.61
N LYS A 30 -10.73 -5.31 11.84
CA LYS A 30 -9.62 -4.47 12.32
C LYS A 30 -8.39 -4.59 11.43
N ASN A 31 -8.07 -5.81 10.99
CA ASN A 31 -6.94 -6.04 10.10
C ASN A 31 -7.16 -5.41 8.72
N LEU A 32 -8.36 -5.54 8.13
CA LEU A 32 -8.69 -4.89 6.86
C LEU A 32 -8.47 -3.37 6.97
N ILE A 33 -8.96 -2.74 8.05
CA ILE A 33 -8.75 -1.30 8.30
C ILE A 33 -7.27 -0.99 8.51
N ARG A 34 -6.55 -1.76 9.33
CA ARG A 34 -5.13 -1.48 9.62
C ARG A 34 -4.24 -1.63 8.39
N VAL A 35 -4.49 -2.61 7.53
CA VAL A 35 -3.67 -2.83 6.33
C VAL A 35 -4.10 -1.98 5.15
N SER A 36 -5.22 -1.26 5.25
CA SER A 36 -5.71 -0.39 4.18
C SER A 36 -4.94 0.92 4.04
N SER A 37 -4.17 1.32 5.05
CA SER A 37 -3.34 2.52 4.97
C SER A 37 -2.04 2.32 5.72
N LYS A 38 -0.91 2.42 5.01
CA LYS A 38 0.42 2.36 5.62
C LYS A 38 1.35 3.38 5.02
N THR A 39 2.29 3.81 5.85
CA THR A 39 3.46 4.57 5.43
C THR A 39 4.71 3.76 5.71
N VAL A 40 5.61 3.73 4.73
CA VAL A 40 6.93 3.09 4.77
C VAL A 40 7.97 4.17 4.51
N GLN A 41 8.87 4.36 5.46
CA GLN A 41 10.00 5.27 5.32
C GLN A 41 11.31 4.48 5.32
N LEU A 42 12.12 4.69 4.28
CA LEU A 42 13.47 4.18 4.22
C LEU A 42 14.44 5.26 4.69
N THR A 43 15.13 4.96 5.79
CA THR A 43 16.19 5.83 6.32
C THR A 43 17.53 5.51 5.66
N LYS A 44 18.48 6.45 5.74
CA LYS A 44 19.87 6.24 5.31
C LYS A 44 20.56 5.05 6.03
N LYS A 45 20.06 4.66 7.21
CA LYS A 45 20.57 3.55 8.03
C LYS A 45 20.07 2.17 7.58
N GLY A 46 19.12 2.12 6.64
CA GLY A 46 18.71 0.90 5.93
C GLY A 46 17.52 0.15 6.54
N GLU A 47 17.13 0.44 7.79
CA GLU A 47 15.92 -0.15 8.37
C GLU A 47 14.67 0.64 7.95
N PRO A 48 13.63 -0.04 7.41
CA PRO A 48 12.37 0.61 7.08
C PRO A 48 11.56 0.88 8.35
N ASN A 49 11.14 2.13 8.53
CA ASN A 49 10.12 2.47 9.51
C ASN A 49 8.73 2.28 8.87
N ILE A 50 7.87 1.46 9.47
CA ILE A 50 6.55 1.13 8.92
C ILE A 50 5.50 1.33 10.01
N TRP A 51 4.51 2.16 9.74
CA TRP A 51 3.35 2.32 10.61
C TRP A 51 2.06 2.33 9.80
N SER A 52 0.94 2.02 10.44
CA SER A 52 -0.37 2.21 9.80
C SER A 52 -0.90 3.57 10.18
N ASN A 53 -1.49 4.26 9.20
CA ASN A 53 -2.12 5.56 9.47
C ASN A 53 -3.47 5.39 10.21
N ARG A 54 -3.82 4.14 10.56
CA ARG A 54 -5.10 3.74 11.18
C ARG A 54 -4.90 2.95 12.49
N ASP A 55 -3.78 3.14 13.19
CA ASP A 55 -3.41 2.36 14.39
C ASP A 55 -4.40 2.47 15.56
N ASN A 56 -5.20 3.54 15.61
CA ASN A 56 -6.28 3.70 16.59
C ASN A 56 -7.39 2.63 16.48
N VAL A 57 -7.47 1.90 15.36
CA VAL A 57 -8.48 0.85 15.15
C VAL A 57 -8.34 -0.32 16.13
N ALA A 58 -7.15 -0.55 16.69
CA ALA A 58 -6.93 -1.63 17.65
C ALA A 58 -7.86 -1.54 18.89
N LYS A 59 -8.19 -0.30 19.30
CA LYS A 59 -9.08 0.00 20.43
C LYS A 59 -10.56 0.05 20.07
N SER A 60 -10.90 0.00 18.77
CA SER A 60 -12.30 0.00 18.32
C SER A 60 -13.00 -1.30 18.74
N THR A 61 -14.30 -1.23 18.99
CA THR A 61 -15.12 -2.42 19.26
C THR A 61 -15.85 -2.82 17.99
N LEU A 62 -16.32 -4.06 17.91
CA LEU A 62 -17.11 -4.54 16.76
C LEU A 62 -18.17 -3.52 16.31
N GLY A 63 -18.97 -2.96 17.21
CA GLY A 63 -20.03 -1.99 16.86
C GLY A 63 -19.53 -0.67 16.23
N THR A 64 -18.28 -0.26 16.48
CA THR A 64 -17.71 0.97 15.91
C THR A 64 -16.96 0.73 14.60
N LEU A 65 -16.72 -0.53 14.20
CA LEU A 65 -15.92 -0.85 13.02
C LEU A 65 -16.61 -0.44 11.71
N LEU A 66 -17.94 -0.47 11.63
CA LEU A 66 -18.64 -0.03 10.41
C LEU A 66 -18.35 1.44 10.10
N GLN A 67 -18.40 2.32 11.11
CA GLN A 67 -18.08 3.74 10.96
C GLN A 67 -16.63 3.95 10.52
N GLN A 68 -15.70 3.11 11.00
CA GLN A 68 -14.30 3.16 10.58
C GLN A 68 -14.13 2.75 9.11
N ILE A 69 -14.86 1.73 8.63
CA ILE A 69 -14.83 1.31 7.22
C ILE A 69 -15.45 2.39 6.33
N GLU A 70 -16.57 2.97 6.73
CA GLU A 70 -17.17 4.09 6.00
C GLU A 70 -16.24 5.30 5.94
N LYS A 71 -15.51 5.57 7.04
CA LYS A 71 -14.50 6.62 7.09
C LYS A 71 -13.35 6.33 6.11
N VAL A 72 -12.80 5.11 6.13
CA VAL A 72 -11.78 4.64 5.17
C VAL A 72 -12.22 4.88 3.72
N ASN A 73 -13.49 4.64 3.39
CA ASN A 73 -14.01 4.78 2.03
C ASN A 73 -14.41 6.22 1.65
N LYS A 74 -14.59 7.12 2.63
CA LYS A 74 -15.01 8.52 2.42
C LYS A 74 -13.86 9.52 2.47
N GLU A 75 -12.78 9.18 3.16
CA GLU A 75 -11.52 9.93 3.12
C GLU A 75 -10.94 9.81 1.71
N ASN A 76 -11.47 10.62 0.79
CA ASN A 76 -10.75 11.04 -0.39
C ASN A 76 -9.47 11.70 0.09
N ILE A 77 -8.38 11.37 -0.59
CA ILE A 77 -7.02 11.87 -0.41
C ILE A 77 -7.08 13.40 -0.25
N GLU A 78 -7.17 13.88 0.98
CA GLU A 78 -6.52 15.13 1.31
C GLU A 78 -5.04 14.76 1.20
N GLU A 79 -4.39 15.34 0.19
CA GLU A 79 -2.95 15.47 0.21
C GLU A 79 -2.62 16.24 1.51
N ASP A 80 -2.48 15.52 2.62
CA ASP A 80 -1.72 15.97 3.78
C ASP A 80 -0.27 16.07 3.30
N THR A 81 -0.03 17.12 2.51
CA THR A 81 1.26 17.69 2.19
C THR A 81 1.72 18.60 3.32
N ASP A 82 1.02 18.62 4.45
CA ASP A 82 1.50 19.22 5.69
C ASP A 82 1.96 18.13 6.66
N GLY A 83 3.08 17.51 6.29
CA GLY A 83 3.90 16.75 7.21
C GLY A 83 4.53 17.69 8.25
N ASP A 84 3.76 18.07 9.26
CA ASP A 84 4.26 18.74 10.48
C ASP A 84 4.93 17.73 11.42
N ASN A 85 5.94 17.03 10.89
CA ASN A 85 6.96 16.31 11.63
C ASN A 85 8.33 16.72 11.04
N SER A 86 8.55 18.03 10.90
CA SER A 86 9.79 18.60 10.39
C SER A 86 10.87 18.79 11.46
N ASP A 87 10.87 17.99 12.52
CA ASP A 87 11.97 17.97 13.48
C ASP A 87 12.89 16.78 13.16
N ASN A 88 13.92 17.06 12.34
CA ASN A 88 15.07 16.21 11.94
C ASN A 88 14.86 15.19 10.78
N ASN A 89 14.43 15.65 9.61
CA ASN A 89 14.27 14.80 8.41
C ASN A 89 15.53 14.63 7.53
N ASP A 90 16.73 14.91 8.03
CA ASP A 90 17.97 14.72 7.24
C ASP A 90 18.31 13.25 6.95
N ASP A 91 17.62 12.29 7.59
CA ASP A 91 17.89 10.84 7.47
C ASP A 91 16.90 10.06 6.59
N VAL A 92 15.82 10.69 6.10
CA VAL A 92 14.84 10.02 5.21
C VAL A 92 15.33 10.03 3.77
N ARG A 93 15.53 8.84 3.19
CA ARG A 93 15.91 8.67 1.78
C ARG A 93 14.68 8.59 0.88
N MET A 94 13.61 7.99 1.39
CA MET A 94 12.39 7.72 0.63
C MET A 94 11.22 7.49 1.57
N SER A 95 10.03 7.95 1.17
CA SER A 95 8.78 7.69 1.89
C SER A 95 7.73 7.24 0.88
N PHE A 96 6.97 6.21 1.24
CA PHE A 96 5.87 5.69 0.46
C PHE A 96 4.66 5.60 1.36
N SER A 97 3.53 6.10 0.88
CA SER A 97 2.25 5.94 1.56
C SER A 97 1.25 5.43 0.55
N TYR A 98 0.38 4.54 1.01
CA TYR A 98 -0.77 4.11 0.25
C TYR A 98 -2.01 4.18 1.11
N ASP A 99 -3.14 4.40 0.44
CA ASP A 99 -4.47 4.20 1.00
C ASP A 99 -5.31 3.37 0.01
N ILE A 100 -6.01 2.36 0.52
CA ILE A 100 -6.80 1.41 -0.26
C ILE A 100 -8.21 1.39 0.32
N ALA A 101 -9.21 1.67 -0.51
CA ALA A 101 -10.60 1.53 -0.12
C ALA A 101 -10.94 0.07 0.24
N ILE A 102 -11.76 -0.13 1.28
CA ILE A 102 -12.26 -1.44 1.66
C ILE A 102 -13.59 -1.66 0.95
N VAL A 103 -13.53 -2.39 -0.16
CA VAL A 103 -14.69 -2.61 -1.04
C VAL A 103 -15.32 -3.97 -0.79
N PHE A 104 -16.56 -3.95 -0.33
CA PHE A 104 -17.44 -5.12 -0.29
C PHE A 104 -18.25 -5.20 -1.59
N LEU A 105 -18.48 -6.42 -2.11
CA LEU A 105 -19.24 -6.66 -3.35
C LEU A 105 -20.66 -6.06 -3.30
N ASP A 106 -21.33 -6.26 -2.17
CA ASP A 106 -22.62 -5.66 -1.86
C ASP A 106 -22.54 -5.02 -0.47
N PHE A 107 -22.30 -3.71 -0.46
CA PHE A 107 -22.09 -2.98 0.79
C PHE A 107 -23.36 -2.82 1.62
N ASP A 108 -24.54 -2.79 0.99
CA ASP A 108 -25.80 -2.70 1.70
C ASP A 108 -26.12 -4.04 2.38
N LYS A 109 -25.89 -5.15 1.68
CA LYS A 109 -26.01 -6.48 2.29
C LYS A 109 -25.00 -6.69 3.42
N PHE A 110 -23.75 -6.25 3.23
CA PHE A 110 -22.75 -6.27 4.30
C PHE A 110 -23.23 -5.52 5.55
N LYS A 111 -23.79 -4.31 5.39
CA LYS A 111 -24.29 -3.51 6.52
C LYS A 111 -25.44 -4.20 7.25
N GLU A 112 -26.37 -4.80 6.52
CA GLU A 112 -27.47 -5.57 7.08
C GLU A 112 -26.94 -6.74 7.92
N ASP A 113 -26.11 -7.60 7.32
CA ASP A 113 -25.59 -8.78 8.00
C ASP A 113 -24.68 -8.38 9.18
N PHE A 114 -23.89 -7.32 9.05
CA PHE A 114 -23.06 -6.78 10.12
C PHE A 114 -23.89 -6.29 11.31
N SER A 115 -24.99 -5.58 11.06
CA SER A 115 -25.91 -5.14 12.11
C SER A 115 -26.48 -6.33 12.87
N GLN A 116 -26.81 -7.41 12.17
CA GLN A 116 -27.27 -8.65 12.79
C GLN A 116 -26.19 -9.27 13.70
N ILE A 117 -24.94 -9.35 13.22
CA ILE A 117 -23.80 -9.85 14.01
C ILE A 117 -23.59 -9.02 15.28
N VAL A 118 -23.62 -7.68 15.17
CA VAL A 118 -23.47 -6.79 16.32
C VAL A 118 -24.60 -6.99 17.32
N SER A 119 -25.84 -7.09 16.84
CA SER A 119 -27.00 -7.33 17.69
C SER A 119 -26.91 -8.65 18.45
N GLN A 120 -26.59 -9.76 17.77
CA GLN A 120 -26.45 -11.08 18.37
C GLN A 120 -25.32 -11.12 19.41
N ARG A 121 -24.17 -10.54 19.06
CA ARG A 121 -23.03 -10.41 19.99
C ARG A 121 -23.39 -9.59 21.23
N ASN A 122 -24.10 -8.47 21.07
CA ASN A 122 -24.50 -7.64 22.20
C ASN A 122 -25.53 -8.34 23.07
N TYR A 123 -26.47 -9.07 22.46
CA TYR A 123 -27.42 -9.90 23.18
C TYR A 123 -26.67 -10.93 24.03
N LEU A 124 -25.79 -11.72 23.42
CA LEU A 124 -25.02 -12.77 24.11
C LEU A 124 -24.19 -12.25 25.31
N ILE A 125 -23.68 -11.02 25.24
CA ILE A 125 -22.86 -10.41 26.31
C ILE A 125 -23.72 -9.78 27.41
N HIS A 126 -24.85 -9.16 27.06
CA HIS A 126 -25.61 -8.30 27.98
C HIS A 126 -26.93 -8.91 28.46
N HIS A 127 -27.50 -9.85 27.72
CA HIS A 127 -28.78 -10.49 28.01
C HIS A 127 -28.55 -12.00 27.98
N PHE A 128 -28.51 -12.59 29.17
CA PHE A 128 -28.32 -14.03 29.26
C PHE A 128 -29.64 -14.69 28.83
N TYR A 129 -29.61 -15.52 27.78
CA TYR A 129 -30.80 -16.17 27.22
C TYR A 129 -31.70 -16.89 28.25
N MET A 130 -31.13 -17.30 29.38
CA MET A 130 -31.83 -17.94 30.49
C MET A 130 -32.83 -16.99 31.20
N GLU A 131 -32.64 -15.67 31.10
CA GLU A 131 -33.47 -14.65 31.74
C GLU A 131 -34.77 -14.36 30.96
N ASP A 132 -34.84 -14.77 29.70
CA ASP A 132 -35.97 -14.50 28.79
C ASP A 132 -37.01 -15.64 28.73
N GLY A 133 -36.87 -16.66 29.58
CA GLY A 133 -37.82 -17.77 29.68
C GLY A 133 -37.68 -18.84 28.61
N TYR A 134 -36.61 -18.83 27.81
CA TYR A 134 -36.29 -19.89 26.86
C TYR A 134 -35.89 -21.20 27.55
N THR A 135 -36.25 -22.32 26.94
CA THR A 135 -35.74 -23.64 27.32
C THR A 135 -34.28 -23.80 26.87
N PRO A 136 -33.45 -24.59 27.58
CA PRO A 136 -32.05 -24.83 27.18
C PRO A 136 -31.88 -25.33 25.73
N GLU A 137 -32.83 -26.13 25.24
CA GLU A 137 -32.89 -26.64 23.88
C GLU A 137 -33.06 -25.52 22.85
N GLU A 138 -34.00 -24.61 23.09
CA GLU A 138 -34.24 -23.43 22.23
C GLU A 138 -33.03 -22.50 22.21
N ILE A 139 -32.39 -22.30 23.36
CA ILE A 139 -31.16 -21.51 23.47
C ILE A 139 -30.05 -22.15 22.63
N LEU A 140 -29.86 -23.47 22.75
CA LEU A 140 -28.83 -24.18 22.02
C LEU A 140 -29.05 -24.11 20.50
N GLU A 141 -30.29 -24.31 20.04
CA GLU A 141 -30.61 -24.23 18.62
C GLU A 141 -30.35 -22.82 18.07
N ARG A 142 -30.78 -21.79 18.80
CA ARG A 142 -30.52 -20.39 18.44
C ARG A 142 -29.02 -20.10 18.35
N LEU A 143 -28.23 -20.50 19.34
CA LEU A 143 -26.79 -20.28 19.34
C LEU A 143 -26.11 -20.97 18.13
N LYS A 144 -26.57 -22.17 17.73
CA LYS A 144 -26.06 -22.85 16.53
C LYS A 144 -26.42 -22.09 15.24
N GLN A 145 -27.62 -21.53 15.15
CA GLN A 145 -28.02 -20.69 14.02
C GLN A 145 -27.19 -19.40 13.96
N GLU A 146 -26.98 -18.73 15.09
CA GLU A 146 -26.13 -17.53 15.20
C GLU A 146 -24.68 -17.82 14.79
N TYR A 147 -24.13 -18.97 15.20
CA TYR A 147 -22.81 -19.40 14.76
C TYR A 147 -22.71 -19.52 13.23
N LYS A 148 -23.69 -20.20 12.63
CA LYS A 148 -23.74 -20.38 11.18
C LYS A 148 -23.81 -19.04 10.44
N LEU A 149 -24.64 -18.11 10.91
CA LEU A 149 -24.72 -16.76 10.35
C LEU A 149 -23.38 -16.01 10.45
N ALA A 150 -22.66 -16.16 11.57
CA ALA A 150 -21.33 -15.57 11.74
C ALA A 150 -20.28 -16.23 10.83
N GLU A 151 -20.38 -17.52 10.56
CA GLU A 151 -19.53 -18.22 9.59
C GLU A 151 -19.84 -17.77 8.16
N ASP A 152 -21.12 -17.72 7.78
CA ASP A 152 -21.57 -17.23 6.48
C ASP A 152 -21.12 -15.77 6.27
N PHE A 153 -21.17 -14.93 7.31
CA PHE A 153 -20.66 -13.55 7.25
C PHE A 153 -19.17 -13.50 6.90
N ILE A 154 -18.35 -14.37 7.49
CA ILE A 154 -16.93 -14.47 7.17
C ILE A 154 -16.71 -14.92 5.73
N GLN A 155 -17.41 -15.98 5.30
CA GLN A 155 -17.25 -16.59 3.98
C GLN A 155 -17.72 -15.67 2.85
N ASN A 156 -18.84 -14.97 3.06
CA ASN A 156 -19.48 -14.20 2.01
C ASN A 156 -18.95 -12.75 1.93
N HIS A 157 -18.49 -12.19 3.05
CA HIS A 157 -18.04 -10.79 3.09
C HIS A 157 -16.54 -10.66 3.35
N LEU A 158 -16.04 -11.23 4.45
CA LEU A 158 -14.69 -10.91 4.91
C LEU A 158 -13.60 -11.57 4.07
N LEU A 159 -13.74 -12.85 3.74
CA LEU A 159 -12.74 -13.58 2.95
C LEU A 159 -12.61 -13.06 1.52
N PRO A 160 -13.70 -12.81 0.76
CA PRO A 160 -13.59 -12.22 -0.57
C PRO A 160 -12.94 -10.83 -0.55
N THR A 161 -13.31 -10.01 0.43
CA THR A 161 -12.74 -8.66 0.61
C THR A 161 -11.25 -8.74 0.93
N ALA A 162 -10.85 -9.62 1.85
CA ALA A 162 -9.45 -9.83 2.19
C ALA A 162 -8.63 -10.36 1.01
N HIS A 163 -9.19 -11.28 0.22
CA HIS A 163 -8.52 -11.82 -0.97
C HIS A 163 -8.28 -10.74 -2.04
N ASN A 164 -9.28 -9.89 -2.31
CA ASN A 164 -9.15 -8.78 -3.25
C ASN A 164 -8.11 -7.76 -2.77
N MET A 165 -8.13 -7.46 -1.47
CA MET A 165 -7.17 -6.56 -0.85
C MET A 165 -5.74 -7.08 -0.90
N ASP A 166 -5.52 -8.38 -0.66
CA ASP A 166 -4.21 -9.04 -0.80
C ASP A 166 -3.67 -8.92 -2.24
N GLY A 167 -4.53 -9.10 -3.25
CA GLY A 167 -4.16 -8.87 -4.65
C GLY A 167 -3.71 -7.43 -4.93
N THR A 168 -4.42 -6.45 -4.37
CA THR A 168 -4.06 -5.03 -4.48
C THR A 168 -2.75 -4.72 -3.77
N LEU A 169 -2.55 -5.24 -2.56
CA LEU A 169 -1.31 -5.06 -1.79
C LEU A 169 -0.10 -5.68 -2.50
N LYS A 170 -0.26 -6.85 -3.13
CA LYS A 170 0.78 -7.46 -3.96
C LYS A 170 1.20 -6.57 -5.12
N ARG A 171 0.23 -5.98 -5.83
CA ARG A 171 0.52 -5.04 -6.92
C ARG A 171 1.26 -3.80 -6.41
N ILE A 172 0.79 -3.21 -5.32
CA ILE A 172 1.47 -2.06 -4.68
C ILE A 172 2.91 -2.42 -4.30
N SER A 173 3.13 -3.60 -3.72
CA SER A 173 4.48 -4.06 -3.38
C SER A 173 5.38 -4.22 -4.61
N GLN A 174 4.84 -4.75 -5.71
CA GLN A 174 5.57 -4.89 -6.97
C GLN A 174 5.90 -3.53 -7.59
N ASP A 175 4.93 -2.62 -7.61
CA ASP A 175 5.12 -1.26 -8.10
C ASP A 175 6.19 -0.55 -7.25
N MET A 176 6.12 -0.64 -5.92
CA MET A 176 7.11 -0.08 -5.01
C MET A 176 8.52 -0.64 -5.23
N GLU A 177 8.65 -1.96 -5.40
CA GLU A 177 9.94 -2.59 -5.70
C GLU A 177 10.51 -2.08 -7.03
N SER A 178 9.65 -1.96 -8.05
CA SER A 178 10.06 -1.45 -9.36
C SER A 178 10.47 0.02 -9.31
N TYR A 179 9.72 0.86 -8.59
CA TYR A 179 10.08 2.25 -8.33
C TYR A 179 11.40 2.37 -7.56
N LEU A 180 11.63 1.52 -6.56
CA LEU A 180 12.87 1.49 -5.79
C LEU A 180 14.09 1.13 -6.65
N LEU A 181 13.95 0.12 -7.50
CA LEU A 181 15.02 -0.33 -8.39
C LEU A 181 15.33 0.69 -9.50
N ASN A 182 14.35 1.50 -9.89
CA ASN A 182 14.47 2.50 -10.96
C ASN A 182 14.50 3.95 -10.45
N PHE A 183 14.65 4.19 -9.15
CA PHE A 183 14.52 5.52 -8.56
C PHE A 183 15.50 6.54 -9.17
N GLY A 184 16.76 6.13 -9.37
CA GLY A 184 17.79 6.94 -10.00
C GLY A 184 17.43 7.29 -11.45
N ARG A 185 16.98 6.31 -12.24
CA ARG A 185 16.46 6.50 -13.61
C ARG A 185 15.25 7.45 -13.66
N ILE A 186 14.24 7.22 -12.82
CA ILE A 186 13.02 8.02 -12.82
C ILE A 186 13.32 9.48 -12.50
N THR A 187 14.08 9.73 -11.43
CA THR A 187 14.38 11.10 -10.99
C THR A 187 15.37 11.79 -11.91
N ALA A 188 16.32 11.05 -12.50
CA ALA A 188 17.28 11.65 -13.42
C ALA A 188 16.61 12.11 -14.72
N SER A 189 15.58 11.43 -15.22
CA SER A 189 14.86 11.82 -16.44
C SER A 189 14.40 13.29 -16.42
N SER A 190 13.74 13.71 -15.33
CA SER A 190 13.24 15.08 -15.18
C SER A 190 14.36 16.11 -15.06
N ILE A 191 15.43 15.78 -14.32
CA ILE A 191 16.62 16.65 -14.18
C ILE A 191 17.33 16.83 -15.53
N PHE A 192 17.51 15.74 -16.28
CA PHE A 192 18.09 15.77 -17.61
C PHE A 192 17.25 16.63 -18.56
N LEU A 193 15.92 16.46 -18.56
CA LEU A 193 15.01 17.26 -19.38
C LEU A 193 15.07 18.75 -19.02
N GLN A 194 15.05 19.09 -17.74
CA GLN A 194 15.15 20.47 -17.26
C GLN A 194 16.45 21.14 -17.74
N ILE A 195 17.59 20.48 -17.55
CA ILE A 195 18.88 21.02 -17.98
C ILE A 195 18.96 21.09 -19.51
N TYR A 196 18.41 20.10 -20.21
CA TYR A 196 18.35 20.09 -21.67
C TYR A 196 17.56 21.28 -22.20
N GLU A 197 16.35 21.53 -21.72
CA GLU A 197 15.52 22.64 -22.19
C GLU A 197 16.18 24.01 -21.98
N GLN A 198 16.93 24.17 -20.89
CA GLN A 198 17.66 25.41 -20.60
C GLN A 198 18.95 25.59 -21.43
N ASN A 199 19.48 24.52 -22.03
CA ASN A 199 20.84 24.54 -22.61
C ASN A 199 20.94 23.93 -24.02
N LYS A 200 19.82 23.47 -24.59
CA LYS A 200 19.76 23.00 -25.97
C LYS A 200 20.09 24.12 -26.94
N ARG A 201 20.74 23.76 -28.03
CA ARG A 201 21.02 24.67 -29.14
C ARG A 201 19.74 24.94 -29.93
N THR A 202 19.83 25.86 -30.89
CA THR A 202 18.74 26.16 -31.83
C THR A 202 18.34 24.99 -32.72
N ASP A 203 19.17 23.94 -32.84
CA ASP A 203 18.86 22.70 -33.58
C ASP A 203 18.33 21.57 -32.67
N ASP A 204 17.97 21.88 -31.42
CA ASP A 204 17.50 20.94 -30.39
C ASP A 204 18.53 19.88 -29.97
N TRP A 205 19.83 20.10 -30.18
CA TRP A 205 20.88 19.21 -29.68
C TRP A 205 21.67 19.84 -28.54
N ILE A 206 22.12 19.01 -27.60
CA ILE A 206 23.12 19.41 -26.58
C ILE A 206 24.31 18.47 -26.61
N ALA A 207 25.50 18.96 -26.24
CA ALA A 207 26.66 18.08 -26.08
C ALA A 207 26.52 17.28 -24.79
N LEU A 208 26.65 15.95 -24.89
CA LEU A 208 26.57 15.04 -23.74
C LEU A 208 27.54 15.44 -22.60
N PRO A 209 28.80 15.83 -22.86
CA PRO A 209 29.68 16.31 -21.80
C PRO A 209 29.15 17.56 -21.07
N THR A 210 28.45 18.46 -21.76
CA THR A 210 27.92 19.70 -21.17
C THR A 210 26.80 19.41 -20.18
N ILE A 211 25.84 18.56 -20.55
CA ILE A 211 24.75 18.19 -19.65
C ILE A 211 25.27 17.40 -18.44
N LEU A 212 26.19 16.46 -18.66
CA LEU A 212 26.80 15.69 -17.58
C LEU A 212 27.59 16.56 -16.61
N GLN A 213 28.31 17.58 -17.09
CA GLN A 213 29.01 18.53 -16.21
C GLN A 213 28.05 19.35 -15.35
N LYS A 214 26.91 19.78 -15.90
CA LYS A 214 25.88 20.50 -15.14
C LYS A 214 25.26 19.62 -14.07
N ILE A 215 24.87 18.39 -14.42
CA ILE A 215 24.35 17.42 -13.45
C ILE A 215 25.40 17.09 -12.40
N GLN A 216 26.67 16.87 -12.77
CA GLN A 216 27.72 16.58 -11.81
C GLN A 216 27.94 17.72 -10.81
N LYS A 217 27.69 18.98 -11.21
CA LYS A 217 27.83 20.16 -10.37
C LYS A 217 26.63 20.35 -9.43
N GLU A 218 25.42 20.21 -9.96
CA GLU A 218 24.18 20.54 -9.26
C GLU A 218 23.59 19.32 -8.51
N TYR A 219 23.85 18.12 -9.02
CA TYR A 219 23.18 16.86 -8.67
C TYR A 219 24.16 15.66 -8.67
N PRO A 220 25.32 15.72 -7.97
CA PRO A 220 26.41 14.74 -8.09
C PRO A 220 26.03 13.30 -7.74
N SER A 221 25.08 13.10 -6.82
CA SER A 221 24.61 11.79 -6.37
C SER A 221 23.84 11.02 -7.44
N PHE A 222 23.15 11.70 -8.36
CA PHE A 222 22.30 11.06 -9.37
C PHE A 222 23.10 10.29 -10.42
N LEU A 223 24.25 10.83 -10.83
CA LEU A 223 25.14 10.15 -11.75
C LEU A 223 25.73 8.87 -11.12
N LYS A 224 25.89 8.84 -9.80
CA LYS A 224 26.31 7.63 -9.09
C LYS A 224 25.19 6.59 -9.13
N LEU A 225 23.96 6.96 -8.80
CA LEU A 225 22.79 6.08 -8.82
C LEU A 225 22.54 5.45 -10.21
N LEU A 226 22.55 6.26 -11.29
CA LEU A 226 22.38 5.75 -12.66
C LEU A 226 23.42 4.70 -13.06
N LYS A 227 24.67 4.83 -12.57
CA LYS A 227 25.72 3.83 -12.81
C LYS A 227 25.51 2.56 -12.02
N GLU A 228 25.01 2.67 -10.79
CA GLU A 228 24.71 1.54 -9.93
C GLU A 228 23.56 0.71 -10.55
N GLU A 229 22.51 1.39 -11.02
CA GLU A 229 21.31 0.82 -11.64
C GLU A 229 21.53 0.30 -13.07
N SER A 230 22.60 0.69 -13.76
CA SER A 230 22.87 0.20 -15.13
C SER A 230 23.38 -1.24 -15.15
N CYS A 231 22.93 -2.02 -16.14
CA CYS A 231 23.46 -3.36 -16.40
C CYS A 231 24.89 -3.34 -16.96
N TYR A 232 25.34 -2.21 -17.53
CA TYR A 232 26.68 -2.08 -18.07
C TYR A 232 27.73 -1.89 -16.97
N LYS A 233 28.74 -2.76 -16.96
CA LYS A 233 29.88 -2.70 -16.02
C LYS A 233 31.21 -2.53 -16.78
N GLY A 234 32.23 -2.02 -16.08
CA GLY A 234 33.59 -1.86 -16.61
C GLY A 234 33.66 -0.96 -17.85
N LYS A 235 34.43 -1.37 -18.87
CA LYS A 235 34.66 -0.57 -20.09
C LYS A 235 33.41 -0.30 -20.94
N LYS A 236 32.32 -1.08 -20.73
CA LYS A 236 31.05 -0.89 -21.44
C LYS A 236 30.14 0.16 -20.78
N ALA A 237 30.43 0.56 -19.54
CA ALA A 237 29.69 1.54 -18.75
C ALA A 237 29.98 2.98 -19.20
N THR A 238 29.79 3.26 -20.49
CA THR A 238 29.87 4.62 -21.03
C THR A 238 28.54 5.35 -20.79
N TRP A 239 28.59 6.67 -20.61
CA TRP A 239 27.36 7.45 -20.42
C TRP A 239 26.37 7.34 -21.57
N LYS A 240 26.87 7.20 -22.81
CA LYS A 240 26.01 6.93 -23.96
C LYS A 240 25.22 5.63 -23.78
N ASN A 241 25.89 4.54 -23.40
CA ASN A 241 25.24 3.24 -23.21
C ASN A 241 24.29 3.23 -22.01
N ILE A 242 24.70 3.82 -20.88
CA ILE A 242 23.88 3.92 -19.67
C ILE A 242 22.60 4.70 -19.95
N LEU A 243 22.71 5.85 -20.64
CA LEU A 243 21.55 6.68 -20.95
C LEU A 243 20.68 6.06 -22.05
N HIS A 244 21.25 5.35 -23.02
CA HIS A 244 20.48 4.62 -24.02
C HIS A 244 19.76 3.39 -23.43
N GLU A 245 20.33 2.75 -22.40
CA GLU A 245 19.65 1.70 -21.63
C GLU A 245 18.47 2.28 -20.83
N ALA A 246 18.70 3.39 -20.13
CA ALA A 246 17.70 4.00 -19.27
C ALA A 246 16.59 4.70 -20.06
N TYR A 247 16.93 5.29 -21.21
CA TYR A 247 16.04 6.13 -22.02
C TYR A 247 16.21 5.80 -23.51
N PRO A 248 15.58 4.70 -23.99
CA PRO A 248 15.74 4.23 -25.35
C PRO A 248 15.22 5.20 -26.41
N GLU A 249 14.28 6.08 -26.04
CA GLU A 249 13.71 7.12 -26.93
C GLU A 249 14.64 8.33 -27.14
N TRP A 250 15.75 8.42 -26.39
CA TRP A 250 16.69 9.53 -26.55
C TRP A 250 17.63 9.30 -27.73
N GLU A 251 17.85 10.34 -28.52
CA GLU A 251 18.68 10.22 -29.72
C GLU A 251 20.12 10.64 -29.45
N PHE A 252 21.08 9.96 -30.09
CA PHE A 252 22.51 10.24 -29.97
C PHE A 252 23.17 10.34 -31.34
N LYS A 253 24.01 11.36 -31.55
CA LYS A 253 24.85 11.48 -32.76
C LYS A 253 26.27 11.94 -32.46
N GLU A 254 27.21 11.63 -33.34
CA GLU A 254 28.58 12.15 -33.26
C GLU A 254 28.71 13.43 -34.10
N GLU A 255 29.42 14.42 -33.56
CA GLU A 255 29.76 15.66 -34.26
C GLU A 255 31.27 15.85 -34.26
N ILE A 256 31.84 16.12 -35.44
CA ILE A 256 33.25 16.49 -35.57
C ILE A 256 33.39 17.96 -35.18
N THR A 257 34.23 18.23 -34.19
CA THR A 257 34.54 19.58 -33.72
C THR A 257 35.48 20.30 -34.70
N LYS A 258 35.48 21.63 -34.66
CA LYS A 258 36.40 22.47 -35.47
C LYS A 258 37.89 22.14 -35.27
N LYS A 259 38.25 21.46 -34.19
CA LYS A 259 39.62 21.02 -33.87
C LYS A 259 39.90 19.56 -34.28
N GLY A 260 39.02 18.92 -35.04
CA GLY A 260 39.17 17.54 -35.50
C GLY A 260 38.80 16.46 -34.48
N GLY A 261 38.51 16.81 -33.22
CA GLY A 261 38.00 15.87 -32.20
C GLY A 261 36.53 15.52 -32.43
N LYS A 262 36.08 14.38 -31.91
CA LYS A 262 34.66 13.97 -31.92
C LYS A 262 33.98 14.29 -30.59
N ARG A 263 32.72 14.70 -30.63
CA ARG A 263 31.85 14.79 -29.44
C ARG A 263 30.50 14.14 -29.68
N VAL A 264 29.92 13.58 -28.61
CA VAL A 264 28.56 13.02 -28.65
C VAL A 264 27.56 14.14 -28.35
N LEU A 265 26.56 14.26 -29.20
CA LEU A 265 25.37 15.07 -28.99
C LEU A 265 24.21 14.16 -28.59
N ILE A 266 23.32 14.71 -27.78
CA ILE A 266 22.10 14.06 -27.31
C ILE A 266 20.90 14.97 -27.55
N LYS A 267 19.77 14.37 -27.93
CA LYS A 267 18.46 15.00 -27.97
C LYS A 267 17.56 14.27 -26.97
N ILE A 268 17.05 15.02 -26.00
CA ILE A 268 16.24 14.46 -24.92
C ILE A 268 14.78 14.65 -25.29
N MET A 269 14.06 13.54 -25.34
CA MET A 269 12.62 13.54 -25.57
C MET A 269 11.91 13.51 -24.22
N PRO A 270 10.74 14.18 -24.07
CA PRO A 270 9.86 13.93 -22.93
C PRO A 270 9.53 12.44 -22.93
N SER A 271 9.96 11.74 -21.89
CA SER A 271 9.71 10.30 -21.76
C SER A 271 8.57 10.10 -20.77
N ASP A 272 7.51 9.43 -21.21
CA ASP A 272 6.72 8.61 -20.30
C ASP A 272 7.64 7.47 -19.89
N ILE A 273 8.09 7.44 -18.64
CA ILE A 273 9.02 6.40 -18.18
C ILE A 273 8.30 5.06 -18.28
N VAL A 274 8.68 4.22 -19.25
CA VAL A 274 8.21 2.84 -19.32
C VAL A 274 8.98 2.05 -18.27
N ILE A 275 8.36 1.86 -17.12
CA ILE A 275 8.86 0.96 -16.08
C ILE A 275 8.60 -0.47 -16.59
N THR A 276 9.64 -1.13 -17.14
CA THR A 276 9.61 -2.57 -17.49
C THR A 276 10.16 -3.44 -16.38
#